data_AF-A0A397FX26-F1
#
_entry.id   AF-A0A397FX26-F1
#
_cell.length_a   1.000
_cell.length_b   1.000
_cell.length_c   1.000
_cell.angle_alpha   90.00
_cell.angle_beta   90.00
_cell.angle_gamma   90.00
#
_symmetry.space_group_name_H-M   'P 1'
#
loop_
_entity.id
_entity.type
_entity.pdbx_description
1 polymer ?
#
loop_
_entity_poly.entity_id
_entity_poly.type
_entity_poly.pdbx_seq_one_letter_code
_entity_poly.pdbx_strand_id
1 'polypeptide(L)'
;MDPNSLSAWSIPLAQWLLVQLLTGWTIAFTPPSSKIRPAVTVIVIALAYSFQSQVRQTFAETRARGPLAAMCWVNVLNAIDLLMLSRVSFDEQIAWESKKPNQKRTVDRNSYLRRLVWSVEMAFNYRRVNTPWQIRAVPEFDRHEPGFVPTKWDFLRRCAVKVCGSLLVLHFCTIDAGDAHLAGVVSEISETKKVLLPTWEEWTARRVLIQMLFTISFGFVTRAAILGMYNLLAMLFVALGAYEPVDWPPIFGSLGDMYSLTRVWGIAWHQILRKLVTSNADFMLFGVLRLPQGIVAKYLRLIMAFVTSGLVHFLMDLGFGVSLDQSGALWFFCLQIPGIVLENLVWYTCHGMIKQVDYRWRRVLGYAWPSVVTQTASITFYAACTDNYKTKMLLPAIVPLVLLGTAFVFAVIELGLGGHLASFYTGSRKVAVYDPASTWGYSYKTVSSSVPGILAFLLFTAVWTLLVCAAAALLPWFYRAKAAAGSRLNTILTGVLVGVYFVTMVFWLACFADIAAELGGWSYSDYYNAVIAFAVLLWLLFLALFIVVILAVCGVLESDVPGYRVVTRKESAAPVATEGTQMQTVEVA
;
A
#
# COMPACT_ATOMS: atom_id res chain seq x y z
N MET A 1 -5.19 20.58 15.13
CA MET A 1 -4.51 19.39 15.66
C MET A 1 -3.96 19.77 17.00
N ASP A 2 -4.25 18.98 18.03
CA ASP A 2 -3.64 19.16 19.34
C ASP A 2 -2.12 18.90 19.18
N PRO A 3 -1.23 19.84 19.52
CA PRO A 3 0.22 19.62 19.46
C PRO A 3 0.67 18.33 20.17
N ASN A 4 -0.11 17.88 21.15
CA ASN A 4 0.11 16.65 21.90
C ASN A 4 -0.13 15.36 21.07
N SER A 5 -0.87 15.41 19.96
CA SER A 5 -1.10 14.21 19.14
C SER A 5 0.01 13.95 18.12
N LEU A 6 0.68 15.01 17.63
CA LEU A 6 1.86 14.89 16.76
C LEU A 6 3.07 14.33 17.52
N SER A 7 3.24 14.69 18.80
CA SER A 7 4.29 14.10 19.66
C SER A 7 4.05 12.61 19.89
N ALA A 8 2.79 12.18 20.07
CA ALA A 8 2.44 10.79 20.33
C ALA A 8 2.81 9.82 19.19
N TRP A 9 2.74 10.26 17.93
CA TRP A 9 3.07 9.43 16.76
C TRP A 9 4.55 9.43 16.41
N SER A 10 5.24 10.53 16.73
CA SER A 10 6.63 10.75 16.35
C SER A 10 7.58 9.70 16.92
N ILE A 11 7.38 9.28 18.19
CA ILE A 11 8.27 8.34 18.86
C ILE A 11 8.14 6.93 18.25
N PRO A 12 6.95 6.29 18.17
CA PRO A 12 6.85 4.97 17.57
C PRO A 12 7.24 4.96 16.10
N LEU A 13 6.89 6.01 15.33
CA LEU A 13 7.29 6.09 13.94
C LEU A 13 8.82 6.20 13.79
N ALA A 14 9.48 7.00 14.63
CA ALA A 14 10.93 7.10 14.65
C ALA A 14 11.58 5.77 15.05
N GLN A 15 11.05 5.07 16.05
CA GLN A 15 11.50 3.72 16.43
C GLN A 15 11.39 2.75 15.25
N TRP A 16 10.24 2.77 14.56
CA TRP A 16 10.02 1.95 13.38
C TRP A 16 11.06 2.26 12.31
N LEU A 17 11.31 3.53 11.97
CA LEU A 17 12.33 3.92 10.98
C LEU A 17 13.76 3.55 11.40
N LEU A 18 14.09 3.73 12.68
CA LEU A 18 15.42 3.41 13.23
C LEU A 18 15.77 1.93 13.08
N VAL A 19 14.79 1.01 13.18
CA VAL A 19 15.00 -0.42 12.92
C VAL A 19 15.64 -0.65 11.55
N GLN A 20 15.19 0.05 10.50
CA GLN A 20 15.74 -0.10 9.14
C GLN A 20 17.05 0.67 8.98
N LEU A 21 17.10 1.91 9.45
CA LEU A 21 18.28 2.78 9.29
C LEU A 21 19.50 2.23 10.02
N LEU A 22 19.35 1.79 11.28
CA LEU A 22 20.44 1.18 12.04
C LEU A 22 20.94 -0.08 11.36
N THR A 23 20.03 -0.90 10.82
CA THR A 23 20.39 -2.10 10.07
C THR A 23 21.21 -1.76 8.82
N GLY A 24 20.68 -0.87 7.98
CA GLY A 24 21.30 -0.43 6.73
C GLY A 24 22.67 0.21 6.95
N TRP A 25 22.76 1.19 7.85
CA TRP A 25 24.02 1.86 8.15
C TRP A 25 25.07 0.91 8.71
N THR A 26 24.67 -0.02 9.57
CA THR A 26 25.63 -0.97 10.15
C THR A 26 26.21 -1.91 9.09
N ILE A 27 25.40 -2.46 8.17
CA ILE A 27 25.94 -3.29 7.08
C ILE A 27 26.75 -2.47 6.07
N ALA A 28 26.41 -1.20 5.88
CA ALA A 28 27.14 -0.34 4.98
C ALA A 28 28.50 0.01 5.55
N PHE A 29 28.59 0.43 6.82
CA PHE A 29 29.79 1.07 7.39
C PHE A 29 30.64 0.17 8.30
N THR A 30 30.23 -1.06 8.59
CA THR A 30 31.03 -1.98 9.42
C THR A 30 31.44 -3.24 8.67
N PRO A 31 32.64 -3.80 8.93
CA PRO A 31 33.04 -5.06 8.34
C PRO A 31 32.18 -6.23 8.83
N PRO A 32 32.04 -7.33 8.04
CA PRO A 32 31.30 -8.55 8.41
C PRO A 32 31.64 -9.16 9.78
N SER A 33 32.86 -8.95 10.27
CA SER A 33 33.36 -9.46 11.54
C SER A 33 33.14 -8.52 12.73
N SER A 34 32.56 -7.35 12.51
CA SER A 34 32.41 -6.32 13.55
C SER A 34 31.52 -6.78 14.72
N LYS A 35 31.99 -6.56 15.94
CA LYS A 35 31.24 -6.80 17.18
C LYS A 35 30.06 -5.83 17.38
N ILE A 36 30.00 -4.75 16.60
CA ILE A 36 28.87 -3.79 16.61
C ILE A 36 27.59 -4.44 16.07
N ARG A 37 27.71 -5.38 15.12
CA ARG A 37 26.56 -6.03 14.46
C ARG A 37 25.63 -6.77 15.44
N PRO A 38 26.12 -7.62 16.36
CA PRO A 38 25.28 -8.19 17.41
C PRO A 38 24.63 -7.13 18.32
N ALA A 39 25.38 -6.09 18.72
CA ALA A 39 24.85 -5.04 19.59
C ALA A 39 23.70 -4.28 18.92
N VAL A 40 23.84 -3.90 17.64
CA VAL A 40 22.78 -3.27 16.85
C VAL A 40 21.58 -4.20 16.69
N THR A 41 21.79 -5.50 16.53
CA THR A 41 20.69 -6.48 16.47
C THR A 41 19.85 -6.46 17.75
N VAL A 42 20.48 -6.40 18.92
CA VAL A 42 19.78 -6.28 20.22
C VAL A 42 19.01 -4.96 20.31
N ILE A 43 19.61 -3.84 19.88
CA ILE A 43 18.94 -2.53 19.84
C ILE A 43 17.72 -2.56 18.93
N VAL A 44 17.83 -3.14 17.74
CA VAL A 44 16.74 -3.26 16.78
C VAL A 44 15.59 -4.11 17.33
N ILE A 45 15.87 -5.19 18.06
CA ILE A 45 14.85 -5.98 18.77
C ILE A 45 14.17 -5.15 19.85
N ALA A 46 14.92 -4.40 20.66
CA ALA A 46 14.38 -3.55 21.71
C ALA A 46 13.48 -2.43 21.16
N LEU A 47 13.88 -1.81 20.04
CA LEU A 47 13.08 -0.82 19.34
C LEU A 47 11.77 -1.41 18.80
N ALA A 48 11.82 -2.60 18.19
CA ALA A 48 10.62 -3.27 17.69
C ALA A 48 9.67 -3.68 18.82
N TYR A 49 10.20 -4.14 19.96
CA TYR A 49 9.41 -4.43 21.15
C TYR A 49 8.73 -3.17 21.70
N SER A 50 9.47 -2.06 21.80
CA SER A 50 8.92 -0.76 22.23
C SER A 50 7.86 -0.23 21.25
N PHE A 51 8.05 -0.44 19.95
CA PHE A 51 7.04 -0.10 18.95
C PHE A 51 5.77 -0.95 19.16
N GLN A 52 5.92 -2.28 19.30
CA GLN A 52 4.82 -3.22 19.49
C GLN A 52 3.97 -2.88 20.72
N SER A 53 4.58 -2.45 21.82
CA SER A 53 3.85 -2.12 23.05
C SER A 53 3.00 -0.85 22.92
N GLN A 54 3.38 0.07 22.03
CA GLN A 54 2.72 1.35 21.83
C GLN A 54 1.76 1.36 20.63
N VAL A 55 1.96 0.49 19.63
CA VAL A 55 1.29 0.56 18.32
C VAL A 55 -0.24 0.59 18.43
N ARG A 56 -0.82 -0.18 19.36
CA ARG A 56 -2.27 -0.26 19.56
C ARG A 56 -2.86 1.08 20.00
N GLN A 57 -2.18 1.78 20.90
CA GLN A 57 -2.64 3.05 21.48
C GLN A 57 -2.36 4.20 20.53
N THR A 58 -1.13 4.29 20.01
CA THR A 58 -0.69 5.39 19.16
C THR A 58 -1.40 5.40 17.80
N PHE A 59 -1.59 4.23 17.19
CA PHE A 59 -2.16 4.09 15.85
C PHE A 59 -3.60 3.54 15.88
N ALA A 60 -4.33 3.78 16.97
CA ALA A 60 -5.66 3.24 17.21
C ALA A 60 -6.65 3.51 16.06
N GLU A 61 -6.55 4.68 15.43
CA GLU A 61 -7.44 5.12 14.34
C GLU A 61 -6.98 4.65 12.94
N THR A 62 -5.80 4.01 12.83
CA THR A 62 -5.26 3.62 11.52
C THR A 62 -5.48 2.14 11.24
N ARG A 63 -5.98 1.83 10.03
CA ARG A 63 -6.08 0.45 9.53
C ARG A 63 -4.71 -0.20 9.32
N ALA A 64 -3.65 0.60 9.24
CA ALA A 64 -2.29 0.12 9.03
C ALA A 64 -1.59 -0.37 10.31
N ARG A 65 -2.18 -0.21 11.51
CA ARG A 65 -1.54 -0.58 12.78
C ARG A 65 -1.02 -2.02 12.84
N GLY A 66 -1.83 -2.98 12.39
CA GLY A 66 -1.44 -4.40 12.33
C GLY A 66 -0.31 -4.63 11.32
N PRO A 67 -0.47 -4.23 10.05
CA PRO A 67 0.60 -4.32 9.05
C PRO A 67 1.90 -3.63 9.46
N LEU A 68 1.84 -2.47 10.13
CA LEU A 68 3.03 -1.77 10.64
C LEU A 68 3.75 -2.58 11.72
N ALA A 69 3.00 -3.19 12.65
CA ALA A 69 3.54 -4.11 13.66
C ALA A 69 4.20 -5.33 13.00
N ALA A 70 3.51 -5.97 12.05
CA ALA A 70 4.04 -7.10 11.29
C ALA A 70 5.35 -6.72 10.57
N MET A 71 5.35 -5.60 9.86
CA MET A 71 6.52 -5.13 9.11
C MET A 71 7.68 -4.71 10.00
N CYS A 72 7.41 -4.21 11.22
CA CYS A 72 8.45 -3.93 12.21
C CYS A 72 9.23 -5.21 12.55
N TRP A 73 8.53 -6.30 12.84
CA TRP A 73 9.14 -7.60 13.15
C TRP A 73 9.76 -8.28 11.92
N VAL A 74 9.17 -8.11 10.74
CA VAL A 74 9.83 -8.48 9.47
C VAL A 74 11.18 -7.77 9.33
N ASN A 75 11.25 -6.49 9.68
CA ASN A 75 12.51 -5.74 9.64
C ASN A 75 13.52 -6.20 10.70
N VAL A 76 13.08 -6.70 11.85
CA VAL A 76 13.96 -7.39 12.81
C VAL A 76 14.54 -8.68 12.21
N LEU A 77 13.69 -9.53 11.60
CA LEU A 77 14.16 -10.74 10.93
C LEU A 77 15.13 -10.42 9.79
N ASN A 78 14.89 -9.32 9.07
CA ASN A 78 15.79 -8.79 8.05
C ASN A 78 17.13 -8.36 8.64
N ALA A 79 17.10 -7.65 9.77
CA ALA A 79 18.28 -7.18 10.48
C ALA A 79 19.15 -8.35 10.95
N ILE A 80 18.55 -9.39 11.53
CA ILE A 80 19.26 -10.60 11.94
C ILE A 80 19.96 -11.23 10.72
N ASP A 81 19.24 -11.39 9.60
CA ASP A 81 19.84 -11.94 8.37
C ASP A 81 21.01 -11.09 7.86
N LEU A 82 20.81 -9.78 7.72
CA LEU A 82 21.80 -8.86 7.15
C LEU A 82 23.03 -8.70 8.05
N LEU A 83 22.83 -8.52 9.34
CA LEU A 83 23.90 -8.23 10.30
C LEU A 83 24.65 -9.49 10.71
N MET A 84 23.93 -10.56 11.03
CA MET A 84 24.48 -11.73 11.72
C MET A 84 24.66 -12.95 10.82
N LEU A 85 23.69 -13.24 9.94
CA LEU A 85 23.65 -14.51 9.21
C LEU A 85 24.39 -14.44 7.88
N SER A 86 23.86 -13.64 6.96
CA SER A 86 24.44 -13.39 5.64
C SER A 86 25.64 -12.43 5.73
N ARG A 87 25.78 -11.72 6.86
CA ARG A 87 26.86 -10.75 7.15
C ARG A 87 27.16 -9.82 5.97
N VAL A 88 26.09 -9.28 5.41
CA VAL A 88 26.13 -8.42 4.21
C VAL A 88 27.06 -7.23 4.44
N SER A 89 27.80 -6.85 3.40
CA SER A 89 28.69 -5.69 3.43
C SER A 89 28.73 -4.96 2.09
N PHE A 90 28.90 -3.65 2.14
CA PHE A 90 29.00 -2.82 0.94
C PHE A 90 30.23 -3.20 0.08
N ASP A 91 31.35 -3.52 0.72
CA ASP A 91 32.59 -3.86 0.00
C ASP A 91 32.43 -5.14 -0.84
N GLU A 92 31.68 -6.13 -0.33
CA GLU A 92 31.35 -7.35 -1.07
C GLU A 92 30.40 -7.10 -2.24
N GLN A 93 29.43 -6.19 -2.09
CA GLN A 93 28.57 -5.75 -3.20
C GLN A 93 29.42 -5.14 -4.33
N ILE A 94 30.31 -4.20 -3.99
CA ILE A 94 31.20 -3.54 -4.96
C ILE A 94 32.11 -4.56 -5.67
N ALA A 95 32.63 -5.54 -4.92
CA ALA A 95 33.46 -6.61 -5.47
C ALA A 95 32.68 -7.58 -6.38
N TRP A 96 31.36 -7.72 -6.17
CA TRP A 96 30.49 -8.51 -7.04
C TRP A 96 30.15 -7.75 -8.33
N GLU A 97 29.84 -6.45 -8.22
CA GLU A 97 29.54 -5.61 -9.39
C GLU A 97 30.73 -5.47 -10.33
N SER A 98 31.96 -5.35 -9.80
CA SER A 98 33.17 -5.23 -10.61
C SER A 98 33.47 -6.46 -11.49
N LYS A 99 32.86 -7.61 -11.18
CA LYS A 99 32.99 -8.86 -11.95
C LYS A 99 31.98 -8.95 -13.11
N LYS A 100 31.01 -8.04 -13.22
CA LYS A 100 30.00 -8.09 -14.28
C LYS A 100 30.54 -7.57 -15.63
N PRO A 101 30.45 -8.36 -16.72
CA PRO A 101 31.07 -8.03 -18.00
C PRO A 101 30.49 -6.78 -18.70
N ASN A 102 29.25 -6.37 -18.37
CA ASN A 102 28.54 -5.26 -19.04
C ASN A 102 28.54 -3.93 -18.27
N GLN A 103 29.19 -3.82 -17.11
CA GLN A 103 29.30 -2.57 -16.35
C GLN A 103 30.75 -2.11 -16.26
N LYS A 104 31.36 -1.75 -17.41
CA LYS A 104 32.58 -0.92 -17.45
C LYS A 104 32.31 0.56 -17.11
N ARG A 105 31.36 0.84 -16.22
CA ARG A 105 31.22 2.17 -15.64
C ARG A 105 32.23 2.24 -14.52
N THR A 106 33.11 3.25 -14.52
CA THR A 106 34.08 3.50 -13.43
C THR A 106 33.33 3.45 -12.11
N VAL A 107 33.43 2.32 -11.40
CA VAL A 107 32.75 2.10 -10.13
C VAL A 107 33.45 3.02 -9.15
N ASP A 108 32.90 4.22 -8.93
CA ASP A 108 33.41 5.14 -7.92
C ASP A 108 33.26 4.45 -6.56
N ARG A 109 34.39 3.91 -6.12
CA ARG A 109 34.53 3.12 -4.90
C ARG A 109 34.39 4.00 -3.66
N ASN A 110 34.54 5.31 -3.81
CA ASN A 110 34.66 6.28 -2.72
C ASN A 110 33.41 7.16 -2.52
N SER A 111 32.34 6.95 -3.30
CA SER A 111 31.12 7.74 -3.13
C SER A 111 30.40 7.37 -1.81
N TYR A 112 30.58 8.19 -0.78
CA TYR A 112 29.86 8.10 0.49
C TYR A 112 28.33 8.15 0.27
N LEU A 113 27.87 8.98 -0.67
CA LEU A 113 26.45 9.09 -1.02
C LEU A 113 25.92 7.77 -1.56
N ARG A 114 26.67 7.11 -2.44
CA ARG A 114 26.29 5.79 -2.97
C ARG A 114 26.19 4.74 -1.86
N ARG A 115 27.13 4.75 -0.90
CA ARG A 115 27.11 3.85 0.25
C ARG A 115 25.89 4.10 1.14
N LEU A 116 25.50 5.37 1.35
CA LEU A 116 24.28 5.74 2.08
C LEU A 116 23.01 5.31 1.34
N VAL A 117 22.92 5.55 0.04
CA VAL A 117 21.78 5.12 -0.79
C VAL A 117 21.63 3.59 -0.74
N TRP A 118 22.73 2.86 -0.98
CA TRP A 118 22.74 1.39 -0.89
C TRP A 118 22.33 0.88 0.49
N SER A 119 22.72 1.58 1.56
CA SER A 119 22.36 1.21 2.93
C SER A 119 20.84 1.21 3.16
N VAL A 120 20.14 2.19 2.59
CA VAL A 120 18.67 2.31 2.68
C VAL A 120 18.02 1.28 1.77
N GLU A 121 18.48 1.16 0.53
CA GLU A 121 18.00 0.17 -0.44
C GLU A 121 18.05 -1.25 0.12
N MET A 122 19.19 -1.63 0.68
CA MET A 122 19.40 -2.99 1.18
C MET A 122 18.51 -3.32 2.39
N ALA A 123 18.15 -2.31 3.21
CA ALA A 123 17.23 -2.48 4.32
C ALA A 123 15.80 -2.83 3.86
N PHE A 124 15.37 -2.38 2.67
CA PHE A 124 14.05 -2.69 2.09
C PHE A 124 14.10 -3.78 1.00
N ASN A 125 15.29 -4.18 0.55
CA ASN A 125 15.48 -5.22 -0.46
C ASN A 125 15.42 -6.63 0.16
N TYR A 126 14.23 -7.04 0.64
CA TYR A 126 13.99 -8.33 1.30
C TYR A 126 14.34 -9.56 0.45
N ARG A 127 14.22 -9.43 -0.88
CA ARG A 127 14.54 -10.48 -1.85
C ARG A 127 15.98 -10.43 -2.35
N ARG A 128 16.74 -9.42 -1.92
CA ARG A 128 18.16 -9.23 -2.24
C ARG A 128 18.39 -9.10 -3.75
N VAL A 129 17.44 -8.51 -4.46
CA VAL A 129 17.46 -8.31 -5.92
C VAL A 129 18.71 -7.50 -6.29
N ASN A 130 19.41 -7.90 -7.36
CA ASN A 130 20.62 -7.24 -7.85
C ASN A 130 21.78 -7.19 -6.83
N THR A 131 21.91 -8.23 -6.01
CA THR A 131 23.03 -8.40 -5.06
C THR A 131 23.56 -9.84 -5.10
N PRO A 132 24.77 -10.14 -4.59
CA PRO A 132 25.26 -11.53 -4.50
C PRO A 132 24.41 -12.41 -3.57
N TRP A 133 23.55 -11.82 -2.74
CA TRP A 133 22.69 -12.55 -1.80
C TRP A 133 21.27 -12.80 -2.33
N GLN A 134 21.00 -12.56 -3.62
CA GLN A 134 19.69 -12.72 -4.25
C GLN A 134 19.06 -14.09 -3.98
N ILE A 135 17.76 -14.11 -3.66
CA ILE A 135 17.04 -15.38 -3.52
C ILE A 135 17.01 -16.13 -4.85
N ARG A 136 17.04 -17.47 -4.79
CA ARG A 136 16.94 -18.31 -6.00
C ARG A 136 15.57 -18.23 -6.67
N ALA A 137 14.51 -18.02 -5.89
CA ALA A 137 13.12 -18.05 -6.35
C ALA A 137 12.59 -16.63 -6.61
N VAL A 138 13.29 -15.82 -7.41
CA VAL A 138 12.73 -14.56 -7.91
C VAL A 138 11.82 -14.88 -9.10
N PRO A 139 10.52 -14.57 -9.05
CA PRO A 139 9.64 -14.76 -10.20
C PRO A 139 10.09 -13.93 -11.41
N GLU A 140 10.04 -14.52 -12.60
CA GLU A 140 10.37 -13.89 -13.87
C GLU A 140 9.21 -13.03 -14.40
N PHE A 141 9.51 -12.04 -15.24
CA PHE A 141 8.50 -11.20 -15.90
C PHE A 141 7.69 -11.97 -16.93
N ASP A 142 8.35 -12.84 -17.69
CA ASP A 142 7.75 -13.78 -18.61
C ASP A 142 8.33 -15.17 -18.35
N ARG A 143 7.48 -16.19 -18.42
CA ARG A 143 7.86 -17.59 -18.22
C ARG A 143 8.35 -18.26 -19.50
N HIS A 144 7.97 -17.71 -20.65
CA HIS A 144 8.31 -18.24 -21.95
C HIS A 144 9.65 -17.67 -22.45
N GLU A 145 10.05 -16.52 -21.92
CA GLU A 145 11.31 -15.85 -22.26
C GLU A 145 12.13 -15.53 -21.00
N PRO A 146 12.98 -16.48 -20.55
CA PRO A 146 13.83 -16.27 -19.38
C PRO A 146 14.75 -15.06 -19.57
N GLY A 147 14.77 -14.16 -18.59
CA GLY A 147 15.57 -12.93 -18.64
C GLY A 147 14.89 -11.76 -19.35
N PHE A 148 13.66 -11.93 -19.87
CA PHE A 148 12.87 -10.82 -20.40
C PHE A 148 12.64 -9.74 -19.33
N VAL A 149 12.82 -8.48 -19.70
CA VAL A 149 12.49 -7.31 -18.89
C VAL A 149 11.63 -6.37 -19.75
N PRO A 150 10.45 -5.96 -19.27
CA PRO A 150 9.59 -5.05 -20.02
C PRO A 150 10.22 -3.66 -20.17
N THR A 151 9.85 -2.95 -21.23
CA THR A 151 10.21 -1.53 -21.40
C THR A 151 9.58 -0.68 -20.28
N LYS A 152 10.13 0.52 -20.02
CA LYS A 152 9.62 1.42 -18.97
C LYS A 152 8.10 1.63 -19.07
N TRP A 153 7.60 1.94 -20.25
CA TRP A 153 6.17 2.22 -20.45
C TRP A 153 5.28 0.98 -20.35
N ASP A 154 5.74 -0.17 -20.86
CA ASP A 154 5.01 -1.43 -20.70
C ASP A 154 4.96 -1.86 -19.22
N PHE A 155 6.07 -1.70 -18.50
CA PHE A 155 6.12 -1.93 -17.05
C PHE A 155 5.13 -1.03 -16.30
N LEU A 156 5.16 0.28 -16.55
CA LEU A 156 4.25 1.23 -15.90
C LEU A 156 2.79 0.91 -16.19
N ARG A 157 2.44 0.55 -17.44
CA ARG A 157 1.08 0.10 -17.80
C ARG A 157 0.69 -1.16 -17.02
N ARG A 158 1.56 -2.17 -16.96
CA ARG A 158 1.30 -3.41 -16.21
C ARG A 158 1.12 -3.14 -14.72
N CYS A 159 1.91 -2.23 -14.13
CA CYS A 159 1.76 -1.82 -12.75
C CYS A 159 0.43 -1.09 -12.52
N ALA A 160 0.07 -0.13 -13.38
CA ALA A 160 -1.21 0.59 -13.28
C ALA A 160 -2.41 -0.37 -13.32
N VAL A 161 -2.43 -1.33 -14.26
CA VAL A 161 -3.48 -2.36 -14.32
C VAL A 161 -3.55 -3.18 -13.03
N LYS A 162 -2.40 -3.60 -12.49
CA LYS A 162 -2.36 -4.36 -11.22
C LYS A 162 -2.82 -3.52 -10.03
N VAL A 163 -2.48 -2.23 -9.97
CA VAL A 163 -2.92 -1.31 -8.92
C VAL A 163 -4.43 -1.12 -9.00
N CYS A 164 -4.96 -0.75 -10.17
CA CYS A 164 -6.41 -0.59 -10.38
C CYS A 164 -7.17 -1.88 -10.06
N GLY A 165 -6.72 -3.03 -10.58
CA GLY A 165 -7.32 -4.32 -10.27
C GLY A 165 -7.28 -4.67 -8.79
N SER A 166 -6.18 -4.36 -8.10
CA SER A 166 -6.06 -4.57 -6.65
C SER A 166 -7.02 -3.66 -5.87
N LEU A 167 -7.15 -2.39 -6.25
CA LEU A 167 -8.11 -1.46 -5.63
C LEU A 167 -9.56 -1.92 -5.83
N LEU A 168 -9.91 -2.45 -7.01
CA LEU A 168 -11.24 -3.01 -7.26
C LEU A 168 -11.51 -4.24 -6.39
N VAL A 169 -10.56 -5.17 -6.27
CA VAL A 169 -10.70 -6.34 -5.37
C VAL A 169 -10.84 -5.90 -3.93
N LEU A 170 -10.02 -4.95 -3.47
CA LEU A 170 -10.15 -4.41 -2.11
C LEU A 170 -11.50 -3.72 -1.90
N HIS A 171 -12.04 -3.02 -2.90
CA HIS A 171 -13.33 -2.35 -2.79
C HIS A 171 -14.50 -3.34 -2.72
N PHE A 172 -14.53 -4.34 -3.62
CA PHE A 172 -15.68 -5.25 -3.74
C PHE A 172 -15.60 -6.47 -2.82
N CYS A 173 -14.40 -6.88 -2.40
CA CYS A 173 -14.20 -8.10 -1.60
C CYS A 173 -13.88 -7.81 -0.12
N THR A 174 -13.66 -6.56 0.28
CA THR A 174 -13.54 -6.21 1.70
C THR A 174 -14.93 -5.96 2.27
N ILE A 175 -15.37 -6.84 3.15
CA ILE A 175 -16.62 -6.67 3.91
C ILE A 175 -16.35 -5.67 5.05
N ASP A 176 -17.25 -4.72 5.27
CA ASP A 176 -17.15 -3.80 6.40
C ASP A 176 -17.30 -4.60 7.70
N ALA A 177 -16.36 -4.42 8.63
CA ALA A 177 -16.38 -5.08 9.92
C ALA A 177 -17.58 -4.64 10.78
N GLY A 178 -18.24 -3.54 10.44
CA GLY A 178 -19.48 -3.07 11.06
C GLY A 178 -20.77 -3.65 10.47
N ASP A 179 -20.71 -4.56 9.49
CA ASP A 179 -21.89 -5.16 8.88
C ASP A 179 -22.60 -6.13 9.87
N ALA A 180 -23.88 -5.89 10.15
CA ALA A 180 -24.67 -6.72 11.07
C ALA A 180 -24.83 -8.17 10.56
N HIS A 181 -24.85 -8.37 9.24
CA HIS A 181 -24.88 -9.71 8.64
C HIS A 181 -23.54 -10.44 8.84
N LEU A 182 -22.43 -9.70 8.83
CA LEU A 182 -21.11 -10.27 9.12
C LEU A 182 -21.05 -10.74 10.58
N ALA A 183 -21.53 -9.95 11.53
CA ALA A 183 -21.54 -10.32 12.95
C ALA A 183 -22.31 -11.62 13.20
N GLY A 184 -23.51 -11.76 12.62
CA GLY A 184 -24.32 -12.98 12.73
C GLY A 184 -23.69 -14.19 12.05
N VAL A 185 -23.02 -14.01 10.91
CA VAL A 185 -22.34 -15.11 10.20
C VAL A 185 -21.05 -15.52 10.93
N VAL A 186 -20.32 -14.59 11.55
CA VAL A 186 -19.10 -14.91 12.28
C VAL A 186 -19.40 -15.54 13.64
N SER A 187 -20.47 -15.15 14.34
CA SER A 187 -20.87 -15.83 15.58
C SER A 187 -21.13 -17.32 15.36
N GLU A 188 -21.75 -17.69 14.22
CA GLU A 188 -21.97 -19.09 13.83
C GLU A 188 -20.64 -19.87 13.56
N ILE A 189 -19.54 -19.16 13.25
CA ILE A 189 -18.22 -19.76 13.02
C ILE A 189 -17.39 -19.79 14.31
N SER A 190 -17.52 -18.75 15.15
CA SER A 190 -16.68 -18.45 16.31
C SER A 190 -16.99 -19.29 17.56
N GLU A 191 -18.24 -19.74 17.72
CA GLU A 191 -18.67 -20.49 18.92
C GLU A 191 -17.94 -21.83 19.15
N THR A 192 -17.24 -22.36 18.14
CA THR A 192 -16.49 -23.61 18.26
C THR A 192 -14.99 -23.35 18.12
N LYS A 193 -14.29 -23.24 19.26
CA LYS A 193 -12.82 -23.31 19.39
C LYS A 193 -12.22 -24.67 18.95
N LYS A 194 -12.94 -25.46 18.16
CA LYS A 194 -12.54 -26.79 17.69
C LYS A 194 -11.67 -26.62 16.43
N VAL A 195 -10.37 -26.84 16.61
CA VAL A 195 -9.29 -26.57 15.64
C VAL A 195 -9.23 -27.58 14.49
N LEU A 196 -9.87 -28.74 14.64
CA LEU A 196 -9.78 -29.85 13.69
C LEU A 196 -11.19 -30.36 13.45
N LEU A 197 -11.65 -30.28 12.19
CA LEU A 197 -12.90 -30.78 11.61
C LEU A 197 -14.14 -30.72 12.52
N PRO A 198 -15.25 -30.06 12.12
CA PRO A 198 -16.50 -30.17 12.88
C PRO A 198 -16.77 -31.64 13.23
N THR A 199 -17.18 -31.92 14.47
CA THR A 199 -17.72 -33.25 14.77
C THR A 199 -18.83 -33.55 13.76
N TRP A 200 -18.99 -34.82 13.32
CA TRP A 200 -19.93 -35.18 12.24
C TRP A 200 -21.35 -34.61 12.43
N GLU A 201 -21.76 -34.36 13.67
CA GLU A 201 -23.04 -33.77 14.08
C GLU A 201 -23.16 -32.23 13.85
N GLU A 202 -22.04 -31.51 13.68
CA GLU A 202 -21.98 -30.05 13.49
C GLU A 202 -21.72 -29.63 12.03
N TRP A 203 -21.67 -30.60 11.11
CA TRP A 203 -21.38 -30.38 9.69
C TRP A 203 -22.64 -29.91 8.95
N THR A 204 -22.73 -28.61 8.64
CA THR A 204 -23.78 -28.07 7.76
C THR A 204 -23.16 -27.54 6.47
N ALA A 205 -23.79 -27.83 5.33
CA ALA A 205 -23.34 -27.34 4.02
C ALA A 205 -23.21 -25.79 3.99
N ARG A 206 -24.10 -25.11 4.72
CA ARG A 206 -24.08 -23.65 4.90
C ARG A 206 -22.79 -23.18 5.59
N ARG A 207 -22.37 -23.83 6.68
CA ARG A 207 -21.13 -23.48 7.40
C ARG A 207 -19.88 -23.69 6.56
N VAL A 208 -19.79 -24.80 5.83
CA VAL A 208 -18.67 -25.09 4.91
C VAL A 208 -18.60 -24.05 3.81
N LEU A 209 -19.74 -23.70 3.20
CA LEU A 209 -19.81 -22.70 2.15
C LEU A 209 -19.35 -21.32 2.65
N ILE A 210 -19.85 -20.90 3.81
CA ILE A 210 -19.45 -19.63 4.43
C ILE A 210 -17.93 -19.60 4.69
N GLN A 211 -17.37 -20.64 5.32
CA GLN A 211 -15.93 -20.72 5.59
C GLN A 211 -15.09 -20.71 4.30
N MET A 212 -15.58 -21.37 3.24
CA MET A 212 -14.92 -21.37 1.94
C MET A 212 -14.89 -19.95 1.35
N LEU A 213 -16.03 -19.26 1.38
CA LEU A 213 -16.15 -17.88 0.88
C LEU A 213 -15.26 -16.91 1.67
N PHE A 214 -15.19 -17.03 3.00
CA PHE A 214 -14.28 -16.23 3.83
C PHE A 214 -12.82 -16.48 3.48
N THR A 215 -12.41 -17.74 3.41
CA THR A 215 -11.03 -18.13 3.11
C THR A 215 -10.60 -17.64 1.72
N ILE A 216 -11.48 -17.80 0.73
CA ILE A 216 -11.25 -17.31 -0.63
C ILE A 216 -11.16 -15.78 -0.64
N SER A 217 -12.13 -15.09 -0.02
CA SER A 217 -12.17 -13.63 0.06
C SER A 217 -10.89 -13.06 0.69
N PHE A 218 -10.50 -13.59 1.85
CA PHE A 218 -9.27 -13.19 2.53
C PHE A 218 -8.02 -13.41 1.67
N GLY A 219 -7.94 -14.54 0.97
CA GLY A 219 -6.86 -14.82 0.04
C GLY A 219 -6.77 -13.78 -1.08
N PHE A 220 -7.90 -13.41 -1.68
CA PHE A 220 -7.98 -12.38 -2.71
C PHE A 220 -7.64 -10.98 -2.18
N VAL A 221 -8.24 -10.58 -1.07
CA VAL A 221 -8.00 -9.27 -0.42
C VAL A 221 -6.53 -9.13 -0.01
N THR A 222 -5.96 -10.14 0.64
CA THR A 222 -4.55 -10.12 1.07
C THR A 222 -3.60 -10.07 -0.13
N ARG A 223 -3.86 -10.89 -1.16
CA ARG A 223 -3.06 -10.87 -2.39
C ARG A 223 -3.15 -9.51 -3.08
N ALA A 224 -4.35 -8.92 -3.17
CA ALA A 224 -4.58 -7.60 -3.76
C ALA A 224 -3.86 -6.50 -2.97
N ALA A 225 -3.91 -6.51 -1.64
CA ALA A 225 -3.21 -5.54 -0.81
C ALA A 225 -1.69 -5.56 -1.05
N ILE A 226 -1.08 -6.75 -1.04
CA ILE A 226 0.36 -6.92 -1.25
C ILE A 226 0.74 -6.52 -2.69
N LEU A 227 -0.02 -7.00 -3.68
CA LEU A 227 0.25 -6.72 -5.09
C LEU A 227 0.07 -5.24 -5.41
N GLY A 228 -1.02 -4.63 -4.95
CA GLY A 228 -1.34 -3.23 -5.15
C GLY A 228 -0.27 -2.32 -4.57
N MET A 229 0.11 -2.52 -3.31
CA MET A 229 1.13 -1.70 -2.65
C MET A 229 2.50 -1.83 -3.32
N TYR A 230 2.92 -3.06 -3.64
CA TYR A 230 4.18 -3.31 -4.33
C TYR A 230 4.23 -2.62 -5.70
N ASN A 231 3.18 -2.75 -6.51
CA ASN A 231 3.16 -2.16 -7.86
C ASN A 231 2.95 -0.64 -7.82
N LEU A 232 2.28 -0.10 -6.80
CA LEU A 232 2.16 1.35 -6.60
C LEU A 232 3.53 1.98 -6.35
N LEU A 233 4.31 1.40 -5.42
CA LEU A 233 5.67 1.87 -5.14
C LEU A 233 6.59 1.67 -6.34
N ALA A 234 6.54 0.49 -6.99
CA ALA A 234 7.32 0.23 -8.19
C ALA A 234 7.03 1.24 -9.30
N MET A 235 5.76 1.54 -9.53
CA MET A 235 5.32 2.51 -10.52
C MET A 235 5.83 3.92 -10.19
N LEU A 236 5.69 4.37 -8.94
CA LEU A 236 6.18 5.68 -8.50
C LEU A 236 7.69 5.82 -8.74
N PHE A 237 8.48 4.86 -8.25
CA PHE A 237 9.93 4.92 -8.32
C PHE A 237 10.48 4.78 -9.75
N VAL A 238 9.87 3.92 -10.58
CA VAL A 238 10.27 3.78 -12.00
C VAL A 238 9.81 4.97 -12.84
N ALA A 239 8.65 5.55 -12.56
CA ALA A 239 8.17 6.76 -13.25
C ALA A 239 9.14 7.94 -13.03
N LEU A 240 9.53 8.16 -11.77
CA LEU A 240 10.51 9.17 -11.34
C LEU A 240 11.94 8.91 -11.87
N GLY A 241 12.20 7.74 -12.46
CA GLY A 241 13.53 7.38 -12.98
C GLY A 241 14.55 7.05 -11.90
N ALA A 242 14.10 6.79 -10.67
CA ALA A 242 14.97 6.38 -9.56
C ALA A 242 15.44 4.92 -9.70
N TYR A 243 14.63 4.07 -10.34
CA TYR A 243 14.92 2.65 -10.57
C TYR A 243 14.49 2.22 -11.98
N GLU A 244 15.07 1.12 -12.45
CA GLU A 244 14.68 0.48 -13.71
C GLU A 244 13.67 -0.64 -13.48
N PRO A 245 12.87 -1.04 -14.50
CA PRO A 245 11.94 -2.17 -14.39
C PRO A 245 12.58 -3.45 -13.83
N VAL A 246 13.84 -3.73 -14.20
CA VAL A 246 14.57 -4.92 -13.73
C VAL A 246 14.77 -4.98 -12.22
N ASP A 247 14.76 -3.83 -11.53
CA ASP A 247 14.92 -3.74 -10.07
C ASP A 247 13.65 -4.15 -9.32
N TRP A 248 12.51 -4.20 -10.01
CA TRP A 248 11.20 -4.50 -9.44
C TRP A 248 10.58 -5.78 -10.03
N PRO A 249 11.27 -6.95 -9.97
CA PRO A 249 10.76 -8.19 -10.53
C PRO A 249 9.47 -8.65 -9.85
N PRO A 250 8.57 -9.38 -10.53
CA PRO A 250 7.30 -9.81 -9.95
C PRO A 250 7.48 -10.53 -8.62
N ILE A 251 6.55 -10.32 -7.68
CA ILE A 251 6.63 -10.89 -6.33
C ILE A 251 5.88 -12.20 -6.16
N PHE A 252 4.89 -12.47 -7.03
CA PHE A 252 4.08 -13.68 -7.01
C PHE A 252 4.39 -14.55 -8.23
N GLY A 253 4.29 -15.87 -8.05
CA GLY A 253 4.21 -16.81 -9.17
C GLY A 253 2.80 -16.89 -9.77
N SER A 254 2.62 -17.82 -10.72
CA SER A 254 1.32 -18.07 -11.35
C SER A 254 0.36 -18.78 -10.40
N LEU A 255 -0.90 -18.37 -10.45
CA LEU A 255 -2.02 -19.06 -9.83
C LEU A 255 -2.19 -20.48 -10.41
N GLY A 256 -1.76 -20.69 -11.65
CA GLY A 256 -1.70 -21.99 -12.31
C GLY A 256 -0.78 -23.01 -11.62
N ASP A 257 0.02 -22.60 -10.62
CA ASP A 257 0.91 -23.49 -9.88
C ASP A 257 0.39 -23.85 -8.47
N MET A 258 -0.80 -23.38 -8.08
CA MET A 258 -1.37 -23.58 -6.74
C MET A 258 -2.01 -24.97 -6.51
N TYR A 259 -1.59 -26.00 -7.26
CA TYR A 259 -2.16 -27.35 -7.20
C TYR A 259 -1.45 -28.28 -6.19
N SER A 260 -0.68 -27.71 -5.26
CA SER A 260 -0.08 -28.42 -4.11
C SER A 260 0.32 -27.38 -3.04
N LEU A 261 0.27 -27.73 -1.76
CA LEU A 261 0.64 -26.84 -0.65
C LEU A 261 2.10 -26.41 -0.77
N THR A 262 2.98 -27.35 -1.12
CA THR A 262 4.40 -27.05 -1.33
C THR A 262 4.59 -26.02 -2.43
N ARG A 263 3.79 -26.08 -3.52
CA ARG A 263 3.86 -25.10 -4.62
C ARG A 263 3.17 -23.78 -4.31
N VAL A 264 2.07 -23.79 -3.54
CA VAL A 264 1.38 -22.58 -3.08
C VAL A 264 2.37 -21.69 -2.35
N TRP A 265 2.98 -22.17 -1.27
CA TRP A 265 3.94 -21.39 -0.48
C TRP A 265 5.33 -21.32 -1.13
N GLY A 266 5.66 -22.31 -1.96
CA GLY A 266 6.97 -22.46 -2.59
C GLY A 266 7.18 -21.64 -3.85
N ILE A 267 6.12 -21.27 -4.57
CA ILE A 267 6.22 -20.70 -5.92
C ILE A 267 5.15 -19.63 -6.14
N ALA A 268 3.89 -19.95 -5.86
CA ALA A 268 2.76 -19.14 -6.31
C ALA A 268 2.47 -17.93 -5.40
N TRP A 269 2.60 -18.09 -4.08
CA TRP A 269 2.45 -17.02 -3.10
C TRP A 269 3.64 -16.05 -3.12
N HIS A 270 3.54 -14.90 -2.44
CA HIS A 270 4.58 -13.88 -2.56
C HIS A 270 5.92 -14.37 -2.01
N GLN A 271 7.00 -14.08 -2.73
CA GLN A 271 8.36 -14.51 -2.35
C GLN A 271 9.12 -13.45 -1.52
N ILE A 272 8.46 -12.33 -1.16
CA ILE A 272 9.07 -11.21 -0.43
C ILE A 272 9.76 -11.66 0.87
N LEU A 273 9.06 -12.47 1.68
CA LEU A 273 9.53 -12.84 3.03
C LEU A 273 10.39 -14.12 3.05
N ARG A 274 10.58 -14.78 1.90
CA ARG A 274 11.19 -16.11 1.85
C ARG A 274 12.60 -16.13 2.44
N LYS A 275 13.45 -15.17 2.08
CA LYS A 275 14.83 -15.12 2.62
C LYS A 275 14.79 -15.03 4.14
N LEU A 276 13.96 -14.14 4.67
CA LEU A 276 13.91 -13.81 6.09
C LEU A 276 13.42 -15.00 6.93
N VAL A 277 12.37 -15.70 6.49
CA VAL A 277 11.85 -16.85 7.24
C VAL A 277 12.77 -18.08 7.11
N THR A 278 13.50 -18.22 6.00
CA THR A 278 14.34 -19.41 5.78
C THR A 278 15.78 -19.26 6.27
N SER A 279 16.38 -18.07 6.25
CA SER A 279 17.76 -17.89 6.73
C SER A 279 17.85 -17.98 8.25
N ASN A 280 16.86 -17.46 8.97
CA ASN A 280 16.75 -17.63 10.42
C ASN A 280 16.62 -19.12 10.81
N ALA A 281 15.87 -19.91 10.04
CA ALA A 281 15.80 -21.35 10.22
C ALA A 281 17.16 -22.03 9.93
N ASP A 282 17.82 -21.66 8.84
CA ASP A 282 19.14 -22.22 8.47
C ASP A 282 20.20 -21.94 9.54
N PHE A 283 20.20 -20.73 10.11
CA PHE A 283 21.11 -20.37 11.19
C PHE A 283 20.90 -21.22 12.44
N MET A 284 19.65 -21.38 12.87
CA MET A 284 19.35 -22.17 14.06
C MET A 284 19.77 -23.63 13.85
N LEU A 285 19.43 -24.22 12.70
CA LEU A 285 19.65 -25.64 12.44
C LEU A 285 21.12 -25.97 12.17
N PHE A 286 21.81 -25.17 11.37
CA PHE A 286 23.17 -25.47 10.91
C PHE A 286 24.24 -24.71 11.68
N GLY A 287 23.95 -23.48 12.13
CA GLY A 287 24.90 -22.65 12.89
C GLY A 287 24.91 -22.99 14.38
N VAL A 288 23.73 -23.06 15.00
CA VAL A 288 23.58 -23.31 16.45
C VAL A 288 23.55 -24.81 16.74
N LEU A 289 22.59 -25.53 16.16
CA LEU A 289 22.37 -26.96 16.43
C LEU A 289 23.32 -27.88 15.65
N ARG A 290 24.04 -27.36 14.64
CA ARG A 290 25.02 -28.09 13.80
C ARG A 290 24.48 -29.41 13.22
N LEU A 291 23.20 -29.42 12.83
CA LEU A 291 22.56 -30.62 12.28
C LEU A 291 23.14 -30.96 10.89
N PRO A 292 23.32 -32.25 10.56
CA PRO A 292 23.70 -32.65 9.20
C PRO A 292 22.57 -32.33 8.21
N GLN A 293 22.94 -32.04 6.97
CA GLN A 293 21.96 -31.90 5.89
C GLN A 293 21.25 -33.24 5.65
N GLY A 294 19.92 -33.22 5.58
CA GLY A 294 19.13 -34.43 5.43
C GLY A 294 17.64 -34.17 5.58
N ILE A 295 16.85 -35.24 5.61
CA ILE A 295 15.39 -35.17 5.68
C ILE A 295 14.90 -34.49 6.97
N VAL A 296 15.57 -34.76 8.10
CA VAL A 296 15.26 -34.14 9.39
C VAL A 296 15.48 -32.63 9.34
N ALA A 297 16.64 -32.18 8.87
CA ALA A 297 16.93 -30.75 8.71
C ALA A 297 15.95 -30.06 7.74
N LYS A 298 15.53 -30.74 6.66
CA LYS A 298 14.52 -30.23 5.73
C LYS A 298 13.18 -29.97 6.41
N TYR A 299 12.67 -30.91 7.20
CA TYR A 299 11.39 -30.76 7.89
C TYR A 299 11.47 -29.80 9.07
N LEU A 300 12.57 -29.77 9.82
CA LEU A 300 12.78 -28.76 10.86
C LEU A 300 12.85 -27.35 10.27
N ARG A 301 13.50 -27.17 9.10
CA ARG A 301 13.53 -25.89 8.38
C ARG A 301 12.12 -25.46 7.97
N LEU A 302 11.30 -26.40 7.50
CA LEU A 302 9.89 -26.17 7.16
C LEU A 302 9.11 -25.71 8.39
N ILE A 303 9.21 -26.43 9.51
CA ILE A 303 8.54 -26.10 10.77
C ILE A 303 8.92 -24.70 11.22
N MET A 304 10.21 -24.40 11.30
CA MET A 304 10.72 -23.09 11.73
C MET A 304 10.20 -21.96 10.82
N ALA A 305 10.21 -22.15 9.49
CA ALA A 305 9.72 -21.13 8.56
C ALA A 305 8.22 -20.82 8.76
N PHE A 306 7.39 -21.84 8.96
CA PHE A 306 5.95 -21.65 9.22
C PHE A 306 5.68 -21.07 10.61
N VAL A 307 6.39 -21.51 11.65
CA VAL A 307 6.28 -20.95 13.01
C VAL A 307 6.69 -19.48 13.02
N THR A 308 7.82 -19.11 12.40
CA THR A 308 8.24 -17.70 12.27
C THR A 308 7.20 -16.87 11.49
N SER A 309 6.63 -17.42 10.42
CA SER A 309 5.55 -16.75 9.68
C SER A 309 4.31 -16.54 10.55
N GLY A 310 3.92 -17.55 11.34
CA GLY A 310 2.81 -17.48 12.29
C GLY A 310 3.04 -16.46 13.40
N LEU A 311 4.27 -16.35 13.92
CA LEU A 311 4.64 -15.34 14.92
C LEU A 311 4.51 -13.92 14.38
N VAL A 312 4.94 -13.66 13.15
CA VAL A 312 4.80 -12.33 12.52
C VAL A 312 3.32 -11.94 12.40
N HIS A 313 2.45 -12.88 12.01
CA HIS A 313 1.02 -12.63 11.91
C HIS A 313 0.33 -12.59 13.28
N PHE A 314 0.82 -13.33 14.26
CA PHE A 314 0.37 -13.19 15.64
C PHE A 314 0.62 -11.78 16.17
N LEU A 315 1.82 -11.23 15.93
CA LEU A 315 2.18 -9.86 16.33
C LEU A 315 1.38 -8.80 15.54
N MET A 316 0.99 -9.11 14.31
CA MET A 316 0.02 -8.33 13.52
C MET A 316 -1.35 -8.28 14.20
N ASP A 317 -1.87 -9.43 14.62
CA ASP A 317 -3.14 -9.55 15.34
C ASP A 317 -3.12 -8.75 16.65
N LEU A 318 -2.03 -8.86 17.43
CA LEU A 318 -1.85 -8.05 18.64
C LEU A 318 -1.80 -6.55 18.31
N GLY A 319 -1.18 -6.18 17.18
CA GLY A 319 -1.17 -4.82 16.67
C GLY A 319 -2.58 -4.32 16.30
N PHE A 320 -3.43 -5.23 15.82
CA PHE A 320 -4.87 -4.96 15.64
C PHE A 320 -5.67 -4.95 16.94
N GLY A 321 -5.07 -5.32 18.07
CA GLY A 321 -5.73 -5.35 19.38
C GLY A 321 -6.48 -6.64 19.68
N VAL A 322 -6.26 -7.70 18.90
CA VAL A 322 -6.69 -9.07 19.22
C VAL A 322 -5.93 -9.54 20.45
N SER A 323 -6.61 -10.21 21.39
CA SER A 323 -5.95 -10.73 22.60
C SER A 323 -5.09 -11.97 22.29
N LEU A 324 -4.14 -12.27 23.19
CA LEU A 324 -3.21 -13.40 23.02
C LEU A 324 -3.92 -14.74 22.85
N ASP A 325 -5.03 -14.94 23.58
CA ASP A 325 -5.83 -16.17 23.59
C ASP A 325 -6.80 -16.27 22.40
N GLN A 326 -7.05 -15.15 21.71
CA GLN A 326 -7.93 -15.11 20.54
C GLN A 326 -7.18 -15.30 19.22
N SER A 327 -5.91 -14.90 19.11
CA SER A 327 -5.20 -14.97 17.83
C SER A 327 -5.06 -16.40 17.29
N GLY A 328 -5.60 -16.63 16.09
CA GLY A 328 -5.48 -17.88 15.36
C GLY A 328 -4.29 -17.94 14.39
N ALA A 329 -3.44 -16.92 14.34
CA ALA A 329 -2.35 -16.83 13.36
C ALA A 329 -1.37 -18.01 13.45
N LEU A 330 -0.92 -18.35 14.65
CA LEU A 330 -0.01 -19.48 14.84
C LEU A 330 -0.64 -20.80 14.41
N TRP A 331 -1.92 -21.02 14.73
CA TRP A 331 -2.66 -22.19 14.28
C TRP A 331 -2.74 -22.28 12.76
N PHE A 332 -3.10 -21.17 12.10
CA PHE A 332 -3.21 -21.13 10.65
C PHE A 332 -1.93 -21.56 9.94
N PHE A 333 -0.78 -20.99 10.34
CA PHE A 333 0.51 -21.30 9.71
C PHE A 333 1.05 -22.67 10.13
N CYS A 334 0.90 -23.07 11.39
CA CYS A 334 1.37 -24.37 11.86
C CYS A 334 0.59 -25.54 11.25
N LEU A 335 -0.71 -25.39 10.99
CA LEU A 335 -1.54 -26.43 10.34
C LEU A 335 -1.15 -26.69 8.88
N GLN A 336 -0.39 -25.79 8.23
CA GLN A 336 0.18 -26.05 6.91
C GLN A 336 1.25 -27.15 6.95
N ILE A 337 1.96 -27.30 8.08
CA ILE A 337 3.04 -28.25 8.26
C ILE A 337 2.54 -29.71 8.12
N PRO A 338 1.56 -30.19 8.90
CA PRO A 338 1.05 -31.55 8.73
C PRO A 338 0.42 -31.75 7.35
N GLY A 339 -0.19 -30.71 6.75
CA GLY A 339 -0.69 -30.77 5.37
C GLY A 339 0.43 -31.03 4.35
N ILE A 340 1.57 -30.37 4.47
CA ILE A 340 2.73 -30.60 3.60
C ILE A 340 3.39 -31.96 3.87
N VAL A 341 3.46 -32.39 5.13
CA VAL A 341 3.98 -33.72 5.48
C VAL A 341 3.11 -34.82 4.84
N LEU A 342 1.78 -34.68 4.94
CA LEU A 342 0.84 -35.61 4.32
C LEU A 342 0.92 -35.56 2.79
N GLU A 343 1.00 -34.38 2.18
CA GLU A 343 1.24 -34.22 0.74
C GLU A 343 2.48 -34.99 0.27
N ASN A 344 3.59 -34.83 1.00
CA ASN A 344 4.84 -35.52 0.68
C ASN A 344 4.74 -37.04 0.89
N LEU A 345 4.04 -37.49 1.92
CA LEU A 345 3.82 -38.91 2.19
C LEU A 345 2.98 -39.57 1.08
N VAL A 346 1.85 -38.95 0.71
CA VAL A 346 0.98 -39.42 -0.38
C VAL A 346 1.74 -39.44 -1.71
N TRP A 347 2.54 -38.40 -1.99
CA TRP A 347 3.39 -38.42 -3.16
C TRP A 347 4.39 -39.57 -3.10
N TYR A 348 5.10 -39.75 -1.99
CA TYR A 348 6.09 -40.82 -1.84
C TYR A 348 5.48 -42.21 -2.07
N THR A 349 4.33 -42.51 -1.45
CA THR A 349 3.69 -43.83 -1.53
C THR A 349 2.92 -44.06 -2.82
N CYS A 350 2.27 -43.04 -3.38
CA CYS A 350 1.31 -43.19 -4.47
C CYS A 350 1.73 -42.52 -5.79
N HIS A 351 2.95 -41.96 -5.91
CA HIS A 351 3.36 -41.24 -7.14
C HIS A 351 3.22 -42.08 -8.42
N GLY A 352 3.42 -43.41 -8.36
CA GLY A 352 3.25 -44.30 -9.51
C GLY A 352 1.83 -44.26 -10.06
N MET A 353 0.82 -44.37 -9.18
CA MET A 353 -0.60 -44.27 -9.53
C MET A 353 -0.97 -42.84 -9.95
N ILE A 354 -0.49 -41.83 -9.22
CA ILE A 354 -0.78 -40.42 -9.51
C ILE A 354 -0.26 -40.02 -10.91
N LYS A 355 0.85 -40.62 -11.36
CA LYS A 355 1.40 -40.39 -12.70
C LYS A 355 0.54 -41.00 -13.81
N GLN A 356 -0.28 -42.01 -13.52
CA GLN A 356 -1.21 -42.64 -14.47
C GLN A 356 -2.52 -41.87 -14.63
N VAL A 357 -2.87 -41.02 -13.65
CA VAL A 357 -4.05 -40.13 -13.74
C VAL A 357 -3.80 -39.05 -14.81
N ASP A 358 -4.83 -38.78 -15.62
CA ASP A 358 -4.79 -37.71 -16.62
C ASP A 358 -4.34 -36.38 -16.02
N TYR A 359 -3.58 -35.61 -16.81
CA TYR A 359 -2.99 -34.35 -16.36
C TYR A 359 -4.02 -33.35 -15.81
N ARG A 360 -5.20 -33.25 -16.43
CA ARG A 360 -6.27 -32.32 -16.02
C ARG A 360 -6.83 -32.73 -14.67
N TRP A 361 -7.12 -34.02 -14.49
CA TRP A 361 -7.64 -34.56 -13.24
C TRP A 361 -6.64 -34.46 -12.09
N ARG A 362 -5.35 -34.74 -12.37
CA ARG A 362 -4.29 -34.54 -11.39
C ARG A 362 -4.21 -33.09 -10.91
N ARG A 363 -4.44 -32.12 -11.80
CA ARG A 363 -4.49 -30.70 -11.43
C ARG A 363 -5.72 -30.35 -10.62
N VAL A 364 -6.91 -30.81 -11.01
CA VAL A 364 -8.16 -30.56 -10.27
C VAL A 364 -8.06 -31.09 -8.83
N LEU A 365 -7.63 -32.36 -8.67
CA LEU A 365 -7.39 -32.95 -7.35
C LEU A 365 -6.32 -32.19 -6.57
N GLY A 366 -5.26 -31.76 -7.27
CA GLY A 366 -4.21 -30.95 -6.69
C GLY A 366 -4.68 -29.58 -6.21
N TYR A 367 -5.68 -28.96 -6.85
CA TYR A 367 -6.26 -27.70 -6.35
C TYR A 367 -7.18 -27.90 -5.15
N ALA A 368 -7.90 -29.02 -5.09
CA ALA A 368 -8.78 -29.32 -3.96
C ALA A 368 -7.99 -29.46 -2.64
N TRP A 369 -6.81 -30.07 -2.69
CA TRP A 369 -6.01 -30.35 -1.50
C TRP A 369 -5.57 -29.09 -0.71
N PRO A 370 -4.87 -28.10 -1.31
CA PRO A 370 -4.53 -26.85 -0.63
C PRO A 370 -5.76 -26.08 -0.15
N SER A 371 -6.87 -26.11 -0.91
CA SER A 371 -8.11 -25.45 -0.50
C SER A 371 -8.66 -26.03 0.80
N VAL A 372 -8.72 -27.37 0.92
CA VAL A 372 -9.20 -28.05 2.14
C VAL A 372 -8.30 -27.76 3.34
N VAL A 373 -6.97 -27.84 3.17
CA VAL A 373 -6.03 -27.59 4.27
C VAL A 373 -6.07 -26.13 4.71
N THR A 374 -6.11 -25.19 3.76
CA THR A 374 -6.20 -23.75 4.07
C THR A 374 -7.52 -23.42 4.76
N GLN A 375 -8.63 -23.98 4.28
CA GLN A 375 -9.96 -23.80 4.89
C GLN A 375 -9.98 -24.31 6.34
N THR A 376 -9.42 -25.49 6.58
CA THR A 376 -9.32 -26.06 7.94
C THR A 376 -8.48 -25.17 8.85
N ALA A 377 -7.35 -24.69 8.34
CA ALA A 377 -6.45 -23.81 9.09
C ALA A 377 -7.05 -22.41 9.38
N SER A 378 -7.95 -21.94 8.52
CA SER A 378 -8.59 -20.63 8.61
C SER A 378 -9.67 -20.52 9.69
N ILE A 379 -10.23 -21.64 10.17
CA ILE A 379 -11.29 -21.66 11.19
C ILE A 379 -10.86 -20.94 12.49
N THR A 380 -9.60 -21.07 12.87
CA THR A 380 -9.05 -20.45 14.09
C THR A 380 -8.72 -18.97 13.92
N PHE A 381 -8.37 -18.56 12.70
CA PHE A 381 -7.94 -17.18 12.39
C PHE A 381 -9.10 -16.19 12.44
N TYR A 382 -10.31 -16.61 12.06
CA TYR A 382 -11.47 -15.71 11.96
C TYR A 382 -12.28 -15.55 13.25
N ALA A 383 -12.25 -16.53 14.17
CA ALA A 383 -12.89 -16.40 15.49
C ALA A 383 -12.30 -15.25 16.34
N ALA A 384 -11.10 -14.79 15.99
CA ALA A 384 -10.37 -13.71 16.66
C ALA A 384 -10.75 -12.29 16.21
N CYS A 385 -11.42 -12.17 15.05
CA CYS A 385 -11.46 -10.93 14.28
C CYS A 385 -12.75 -10.11 14.46
N THR A 386 -13.62 -10.41 15.44
CA THR A 386 -14.91 -9.72 15.55
C THR A 386 -15.12 -8.83 16.78
N ASP A 387 -14.22 -8.81 17.76
CA ASP A 387 -14.53 -8.09 19.01
C ASP A 387 -14.10 -6.62 19.06
N ASN A 388 -13.38 -6.06 18.07
CA ASN A 388 -12.88 -4.68 18.18
C ASN A 388 -12.77 -3.85 16.89
N TYR A 389 -13.47 -4.21 15.81
CA TYR A 389 -13.39 -3.47 14.54
C TYR A 389 -14.56 -2.49 14.36
N LYS A 390 -14.62 -1.47 15.22
CA LYS A 390 -15.48 -0.28 15.01
C LYS A 390 -14.68 0.92 14.49
N THR A 391 -13.94 0.78 13.40
CA THR A 391 -13.24 1.93 12.81
C THR A 391 -13.34 1.94 11.28
N LYS A 392 -14.25 2.80 10.80
CA LYS A 392 -14.23 3.31 9.42
C LYS A 392 -12.93 4.10 9.20
N MET A 393 -12.49 4.26 7.94
CA MET A 393 -11.28 5.06 7.68
C MET A 393 -11.52 6.51 8.09
N LEU A 394 -10.89 6.97 9.16
CA LEU A 394 -10.93 8.39 9.50
C LEU A 394 -10.12 9.18 8.48
N LEU A 395 -10.73 10.18 7.85
CA LEU A 395 -10.00 11.23 7.14
C LEU A 395 -9.57 12.28 8.16
N PRO A 396 -8.26 12.41 8.45
CA PRO A 396 -7.80 13.48 9.31
C PRO A 396 -8.21 14.81 8.68
N ALA A 397 -8.82 15.70 9.46
CA ALA A 397 -9.30 17.01 8.98
C ALA A 397 -8.19 17.86 8.32
N ILE A 398 -6.92 17.55 8.58
CA ILE A 398 -5.78 18.20 7.96
C ILE A 398 -5.61 17.86 6.48
N VAL A 399 -6.04 16.69 6.02
CA VAL A 399 -5.76 16.22 4.66
C VAL A 399 -6.44 17.10 3.61
N PRO A 400 -7.76 17.37 3.67
CA PRO A 400 -8.39 18.34 2.76
C PRO A 400 -7.79 19.73 2.89
N LEU A 401 -7.44 20.16 4.10
CA LEU A 401 -6.86 21.49 4.34
C LEU A 401 -5.49 21.65 3.68
N VAL A 402 -4.63 20.63 3.76
CA VAL A 402 -3.30 20.62 3.13
C VAL A 402 -3.43 20.58 1.61
N LEU A 403 -4.35 19.76 1.07
CA LEU A 403 -4.62 19.72 -0.36
C LEU A 403 -5.14 21.08 -0.88
N LEU A 404 -6.09 21.68 -0.17
CA LEU A 404 -6.63 23.01 -0.50
C LEU A 404 -5.58 24.12 -0.36
N GLY A 405 -4.75 24.07 0.68
CA GLY A 405 -3.66 25.03 0.89
C GLY A 405 -2.59 24.93 -0.19
N THR A 406 -2.22 23.71 -0.58
CA THR A 406 -1.27 23.46 -1.69
C THR A 406 -1.86 23.96 -3.00
N ALA A 407 -3.12 23.65 -3.28
CA ALA A 407 -3.82 24.13 -4.47
C ALA A 407 -3.94 25.66 -4.49
N PHE A 408 -4.16 26.31 -3.35
CA PHE A 408 -4.19 27.76 -3.23
C PHE A 408 -2.82 28.37 -3.62
N VAL A 409 -1.73 27.85 -3.06
CA VAL A 409 -0.37 28.33 -3.39
C VAL A 409 -0.07 28.13 -4.88
N PHE A 410 -0.39 26.97 -5.44
CA PHE A 410 -0.16 26.70 -6.86
C PHE A 410 -1.01 27.60 -7.76
N ALA A 411 -2.26 27.91 -7.37
CA ALA A 411 -3.09 28.86 -8.09
C ALA A 411 -2.55 30.30 -8.04
N VAL A 412 -1.91 30.72 -6.93
CA VAL A 412 -1.20 32.02 -6.86
C VAL A 412 -0.02 32.03 -7.83
N ILE A 413 0.75 30.94 -7.88
CA ILE A 413 1.88 30.81 -8.81
C ILE A 413 1.38 30.87 -10.26
N GLU A 414 0.32 30.13 -10.59
CA GLU A 414 -0.30 30.17 -11.92
C GLU A 414 -0.82 31.55 -12.29
N LEU A 415 -1.46 32.26 -11.36
CA LEU A 415 -1.92 33.61 -11.61
C LEU A 415 -0.75 34.55 -11.97
N GLY A 416 0.39 34.40 -11.30
CA GLY A 416 1.61 35.13 -11.61
C GLY A 416 2.22 34.76 -12.96
N LEU A 417 2.35 33.46 -13.25
CA LEU A 417 2.93 32.97 -14.50
C LEU A 417 2.03 33.29 -15.71
N GLY A 418 0.73 33.03 -15.61
CA GLY A 418 -0.26 33.38 -16.62
C GLY A 418 -0.34 34.88 -16.84
N GLY A 419 -0.22 35.69 -15.77
CA GLY A 419 -0.20 37.15 -15.86
C GLY A 419 1.04 37.66 -16.59
N HIS A 420 2.20 37.05 -16.31
CA HIS A 420 3.43 37.35 -17.03
C HIS A 420 3.33 36.99 -18.51
N LEU A 421 2.82 35.80 -18.84
CA LEU A 421 2.59 35.42 -20.25
C LEU A 421 1.62 36.36 -20.95
N ALA A 422 0.53 36.75 -20.28
CA ALA A 422 -0.47 37.66 -20.83
C ALA A 422 0.13 39.04 -21.12
N SER A 423 1.08 39.49 -20.30
CA SER A 423 1.76 40.78 -20.50
C SER A 423 2.50 40.87 -21.84
N PHE A 424 2.99 39.75 -22.39
CA PHE A 424 3.63 39.74 -23.71
C PHE A 424 2.64 40.02 -24.85
N TYR A 425 1.36 39.74 -24.62
CA TYR A 425 0.27 39.96 -25.56
C TYR A 425 -0.50 41.26 -25.31
N THR A 426 -0.22 41.98 -24.23
CA THR A 426 -0.80 43.30 -23.99
C THR A 426 0.06 44.39 -24.65
N GLY A 427 -0.48 45.04 -25.69
CA GLY A 427 0.14 46.22 -26.29
C GLY A 427 0.03 46.28 -27.81
N SER A 428 0.64 47.33 -28.37
CA SER A 428 0.75 47.58 -29.80
C SER A 428 2.19 47.33 -30.24
N ARG A 429 2.43 46.31 -31.09
CA ARG A 429 3.77 46.04 -31.65
C ARG A 429 3.84 46.55 -33.09
N LYS A 430 4.94 47.22 -33.44
CA LYS A 430 5.23 47.61 -34.83
C LYS A 430 5.79 46.39 -35.57
N VAL A 431 5.05 45.89 -36.54
CA VAL A 431 5.49 44.78 -37.40
C VAL A 431 5.89 45.36 -38.75
N ALA A 432 7.05 44.95 -39.28
CA ALA A 432 7.49 45.33 -40.61
C ALA A 432 6.63 44.60 -41.65
N VAL A 433 5.96 45.37 -42.51
CA VAL A 433 5.15 44.88 -43.63
C VAL A 433 5.85 45.32 -44.90
N TYR A 434 6.01 44.40 -45.85
CA TYR A 434 6.61 44.72 -47.13
C TYR A 434 5.84 45.85 -47.82
N ASP A 435 6.52 46.94 -48.12
CA ASP A 435 5.95 48.14 -48.75
C ASP A 435 6.86 48.57 -49.89
N PRO A 436 6.50 48.24 -51.14
CA PRO A 436 7.31 48.56 -52.32
C PRO A 436 7.39 50.06 -52.62
N ALA A 437 6.58 50.91 -51.96
CA ALA A 437 6.67 52.37 -52.07
C ALA A 437 7.61 53.01 -51.03
N SER A 438 8.12 52.22 -50.06
CA SER A 438 9.04 52.71 -49.03
C SER A 438 10.50 52.59 -49.47
N THR A 439 11.34 53.55 -49.06
CA THR A 439 12.77 53.61 -49.42
C THR A 439 13.59 52.40 -48.97
N TRP A 440 13.07 51.62 -48.01
CA TRP A 440 13.74 50.47 -47.40
C TRP A 440 13.05 49.13 -47.73
N GLY A 441 11.99 49.14 -48.54
CA GLY A 441 11.21 47.95 -48.93
C GLY A 441 10.25 47.42 -47.84
N TYR A 442 10.13 48.12 -46.70
CA TYR A 442 9.18 47.80 -45.64
C TYR A 442 8.64 49.07 -44.95
N SER A 443 7.38 49.02 -44.56
CA SER A 443 6.70 50.00 -43.70
C SER A 443 6.29 49.35 -42.38
N TYR A 444 6.16 50.13 -41.32
CA TYR A 444 5.77 49.62 -40.01
C TYR A 444 4.27 49.77 -39.78
N LYS A 445 3.55 48.66 -39.65
CA LYS A 445 2.15 48.66 -39.23
C LYS A 445 2.07 48.32 -37.74
N THR A 446 1.33 49.14 -36.99
CA THR A 446 1.02 48.84 -35.60
C THR A 446 -0.06 47.76 -35.55
N VAL A 447 0.28 46.59 -35.01
CA VAL A 447 -0.66 45.49 -34.79
C VAL A 447 -0.94 45.40 -33.29
N SER A 448 -2.20 45.58 -32.90
CA SER A 448 -2.68 45.32 -31.55
C SER A 448 -2.98 43.83 -31.42
N SER A 449 -2.25 43.14 -30.56
CA SER A 449 -2.57 41.74 -30.21
C SER A 449 -3.44 41.74 -28.96
N SER A 450 -4.43 40.84 -28.93
CA SER A 450 -5.21 40.55 -27.72
C SER A 450 -4.65 39.31 -27.04
N VAL A 451 -4.83 39.21 -25.72
CA VAL A 451 -4.48 38.01 -24.96
C VAL A 451 -5.21 36.80 -25.57
N PRO A 452 -4.51 35.67 -25.85
CA PRO A 452 -5.16 34.46 -26.34
C PRO A 452 -6.29 34.00 -25.41
N GLY A 453 -7.40 33.53 -25.98
CA GLY A 453 -8.58 33.13 -25.21
C GLY A 453 -8.26 32.07 -24.15
N ILE A 454 -7.40 31.11 -24.47
CA ILE A 454 -6.97 30.07 -23.53
C ILE A 454 -6.17 30.63 -22.35
N LEU A 455 -5.35 31.67 -22.57
CA LEU A 455 -4.58 32.31 -21.51
C LEU A 455 -5.49 33.16 -20.60
N ALA A 456 -6.50 33.81 -21.17
CA ALA A 456 -7.54 34.47 -20.40
C ALA A 456 -8.37 33.47 -19.57
N PHE A 457 -8.69 32.30 -20.14
CA PHE A 457 -9.37 31.22 -19.43
C PHE A 457 -8.49 30.63 -18.31
N LEU A 458 -7.17 30.50 -18.51
CA LEU A 458 -6.24 30.07 -17.47
C LEU A 458 -6.17 31.07 -16.31
N LEU A 459 -6.12 32.37 -16.59
CA LEU A 459 -6.17 33.42 -15.57
C LEU A 459 -7.48 33.38 -14.77
N PHE A 460 -8.61 33.26 -15.47
CA PHE A 460 -9.91 33.04 -14.84
C PHE A 460 -9.90 31.80 -13.93
N THR A 461 -9.37 30.69 -14.44
CA THR A 461 -9.30 29.41 -13.72
C THR A 461 -8.44 29.50 -12.46
N ALA A 462 -7.32 30.25 -12.52
CA ALA A 462 -6.49 30.52 -11.36
C ALA A 462 -7.25 31.33 -10.29
N VAL A 463 -7.92 32.42 -10.65
CA VAL A 463 -8.72 33.23 -9.72
C VAL A 463 -9.88 32.43 -9.14
N TRP A 464 -10.61 31.68 -9.99
CA TRP A 464 -11.66 30.76 -9.58
C TRP A 464 -11.16 29.77 -8.54
N THR A 465 -9.98 29.18 -8.78
CA THR A 465 -9.37 28.21 -7.87
C THR A 465 -9.04 28.80 -6.52
N LEU A 466 -8.51 30.04 -6.47
CA LEU A 466 -8.26 30.74 -5.20
C LEU A 466 -9.54 30.92 -4.39
N LEU A 467 -10.63 31.32 -5.05
CA LEU A 467 -11.94 31.50 -4.41
C LEU A 467 -12.52 30.17 -3.92
N VAL A 468 -12.44 29.11 -4.73
CA VAL A 468 -12.89 27.77 -4.35
C VAL A 468 -12.09 27.23 -3.18
N CYS A 469 -10.76 27.37 -3.19
CA CYS A 469 -9.90 26.94 -2.09
C CYS A 469 -10.24 27.66 -0.78
N ALA A 470 -10.41 29.00 -0.83
CA ALA A 470 -10.79 29.78 0.34
C ALA A 470 -12.16 29.39 0.87
N ALA A 471 -13.18 29.29 0.00
CA ALA A 471 -14.53 28.93 0.38
C ALA A 471 -14.60 27.50 0.95
N ALA A 472 -13.94 26.53 0.29
CA ALA A 472 -13.95 25.13 0.70
C ALA A 472 -13.17 24.88 2.01
N ALA A 473 -12.21 25.74 2.36
CA ALA A 473 -11.54 25.70 3.66
C ALA A 473 -12.37 26.36 4.77
N LEU A 474 -13.00 27.51 4.49
CA LEU A 474 -13.68 28.33 5.50
C LEU A 474 -15.12 27.87 5.79
N LEU A 475 -15.91 27.53 4.76
CA LEU A 475 -17.32 27.18 4.93
C LEU A 475 -17.54 25.98 5.87
N PRO A 476 -16.80 24.86 5.73
CA PRO A 476 -16.90 23.76 6.68
C PRO A 476 -16.55 24.14 8.12
N TRP A 477 -15.64 25.09 8.30
CA TRP A 477 -15.22 25.56 9.62
C TRP A 477 -16.31 26.44 10.26
N PHE A 478 -16.85 27.41 9.52
CA PHE A 478 -17.93 28.29 10.00
C PHE A 478 -19.21 27.52 10.34
N TYR A 479 -19.55 26.49 9.56
CA TYR A 479 -20.77 25.70 9.78
C TYR A 479 -20.57 24.46 10.67
N ARG A 480 -19.40 24.29 11.29
CA ARG A 480 -19.07 23.10 12.10
C ARG A 480 -20.07 22.78 13.20
N ALA A 481 -20.59 23.80 13.88
CA ALA A 481 -21.58 23.64 14.94
C ALA A 481 -23.01 23.37 14.43
N LYS A 482 -23.34 23.78 13.20
CA LYS A 482 -24.70 23.71 12.63
C LYS A 482 -24.90 22.56 11.63
N ALA A 483 -23.81 22.04 11.05
CA ALA A 483 -23.85 21.03 10.00
C ALA A 483 -23.55 19.63 10.54
N ALA A 484 -24.36 19.13 11.48
CA ALA A 484 -24.27 17.76 12.01
C ALA A 484 -24.33 16.69 10.89
N ALA A 485 -23.77 15.50 11.13
CA ALA A 485 -23.86 14.38 10.19
C ALA A 485 -25.35 14.06 9.90
N GLY A 486 -25.70 13.85 8.62
CA GLY A 486 -27.09 13.65 8.19
C GLY A 486 -27.98 14.90 8.17
N SER A 487 -27.48 16.09 8.55
CA SER A 487 -28.24 17.33 8.44
C SER A 487 -28.38 17.79 6.99
N ARG A 488 -29.50 18.48 6.67
CA ARG A 488 -29.69 19.12 5.34
C ARG A 488 -28.53 20.04 4.97
N LEU A 489 -27.98 20.77 5.95
CA LEU A 489 -26.85 21.68 5.73
C LEU A 489 -25.57 20.91 5.35
N ASN A 490 -25.29 19.77 5.98
CA ASN A 490 -24.17 18.92 5.58
C ASN A 490 -24.36 18.37 4.16
N THR A 491 -25.55 17.88 3.82
CA THR A 491 -25.85 17.38 2.47
C THR A 491 -25.65 18.46 1.40
N ILE A 492 -26.09 19.69 1.66
CA ILE A 492 -25.89 20.82 0.75
C ILE A 492 -24.39 21.13 0.62
N LEU A 493 -23.66 21.25 1.74
CA LEU A 493 -22.22 21.51 1.71
C LEU A 493 -21.45 20.43 0.94
N THR A 494 -21.76 19.16 1.17
CA THR A 494 -21.15 18.05 0.45
C THR A 494 -21.45 18.10 -1.04
N GLY A 495 -22.71 18.31 -1.42
CA GLY A 495 -23.10 18.44 -2.83
C GLY A 495 -22.41 19.61 -3.53
N VAL A 496 -22.29 20.75 -2.84
CA VAL A 496 -21.55 21.92 -3.34
C VAL A 496 -20.08 21.57 -3.53
N LEU A 497 -19.42 20.95 -2.56
CA LEU A 497 -18.01 20.55 -2.65
C LEU A 497 -17.75 19.57 -3.80
N VAL A 498 -18.60 18.54 -3.98
CA VAL A 498 -18.53 17.63 -5.13
C VAL A 498 -18.57 18.42 -6.43
N GLY A 499 -19.54 19.32 -6.57
CA GLY A 499 -19.73 20.13 -7.77
C GLY A 499 -18.54 21.04 -8.05
N VAL A 500 -18.10 21.84 -7.07
CA VAL A 500 -17.01 22.79 -7.29
C VAL A 500 -15.67 22.09 -7.54
N TYR A 501 -15.40 20.95 -6.90
CA TYR A 501 -14.17 20.19 -7.16
C TYR A 501 -14.17 19.57 -8.55
N PHE A 502 -15.30 19.00 -8.97
CA PHE A 502 -15.44 18.48 -10.32
C PHE A 502 -15.23 19.58 -11.38
N VAL A 503 -15.90 20.72 -11.22
CA VAL A 503 -15.79 21.84 -12.17
C VAL A 503 -14.35 22.37 -12.22
N THR A 504 -13.72 22.56 -11.06
CA THR A 504 -12.34 23.09 -10.99
C THR A 504 -11.34 22.11 -11.59
N MET A 505 -11.52 20.80 -11.35
CA MET A 505 -10.75 19.75 -12.04
C MET A 505 -10.91 19.87 -13.56
N VAL A 506 -12.14 19.96 -14.08
CA VAL A 506 -12.39 20.05 -15.53
C VAL A 506 -11.77 21.32 -16.12
N PHE A 507 -11.81 22.46 -15.43
CA PHE A 507 -11.20 23.70 -15.91
C PHE A 507 -9.67 23.57 -16.07
N TRP A 508 -8.98 22.99 -15.09
CA TRP A 508 -7.54 22.76 -15.20
C TRP A 508 -7.19 21.75 -16.30
N LEU A 509 -7.99 20.69 -16.46
CA LEU A 509 -7.85 19.74 -17.58
C LEU A 509 -7.94 20.46 -18.92
N ALA A 510 -8.96 21.31 -19.10
CA ALA A 510 -9.13 22.07 -20.32
C ALA A 510 -7.97 23.05 -20.56
N CYS A 511 -7.50 23.74 -19.51
CA CYS A 511 -6.38 24.69 -19.61
C CYS A 511 -5.11 24.03 -20.16
N PHE A 512 -4.58 23.00 -19.49
CA PHE A 512 -3.31 22.43 -19.92
C PHE A 512 -3.44 21.59 -21.19
N ALA A 513 -4.59 20.94 -21.43
CA ALA A 513 -4.77 20.12 -22.64
C ALA A 513 -4.77 20.97 -23.91
N ASP A 514 -5.44 22.13 -23.87
CA ASP A 514 -5.50 23.05 -25.00
C ASP A 514 -4.14 23.75 -25.24
N ILE A 515 -3.50 24.23 -24.16
CA ILE A 515 -2.14 24.81 -24.24
C ILE A 515 -1.14 23.79 -24.78
N ALA A 516 -1.20 22.54 -24.32
CA ALA A 516 -0.32 21.48 -24.80
C ALA A 516 -0.60 21.10 -26.26
N ALA A 517 -1.86 21.12 -26.71
CA ALA A 517 -2.24 20.85 -28.08
C ALA A 517 -1.70 21.92 -29.05
N GLU A 518 -1.86 23.20 -28.70
CA GLU A 518 -1.34 24.34 -29.48
C GLU A 518 0.19 24.34 -29.57
N LEU A 519 0.89 23.86 -28.53
CA LEU A 519 2.35 23.82 -28.46
C LEU A 519 2.96 22.51 -28.97
N GLY A 520 2.17 21.51 -29.36
CA GLY A 520 2.68 20.19 -29.77
C GLY A 520 3.33 19.39 -28.63
N GLY A 521 2.94 19.66 -27.37
CA GLY A 521 3.34 18.93 -26.17
C GLY A 521 4.53 19.49 -25.39
N TRP A 522 5.34 20.39 -25.96
CA TRP A 522 6.45 21.06 -25.26
C TRP A 522 6.80 22.40 -25.90
N SER A 523 7.30 23.36 -25.11
CA SER A 523 7.69 24.69 -25.61
C SER A 523 9.17 24.97 -25.35
N TYR A 524 9.79 25.80 -26.19
CA TYR A 524 11.13 26.33 -25.96
C TYR A 524 11.17 27.39 -24.83
N SER A 525 10.00 27.86 -24.38
CA SER A 525 9.90 28.83 -23.31
C SER A 525 9.63 28.14 -21.98
N ASP A 526 10.54 28.33 -21.03
CA ASP A 526 10.44 27.80 -19.67
C ASP A 526 9.16 28.24 -18.96
N TYR A 527 8.64 29.44 -19.28
CA TYR A 527 7.39 29.95 -18.73
C TYR A 527 6.17 29.15 -19.18
N TYR A 528 6.09 28.77 -20.47
CA TYR A 528 4.99 27.95 -20.97
C TYR A 528 5.05 26.53 -20.39
N ASN A 529 6.25 25.97 -20.24
CA ASN A 529 6.44 24.65 -19.60
C ASN A 529 6.04 24.69 -18.11
N ALA A 530 6.39 25.76 -17.40
CA ALA A 530 5.99 25.94 -16.00
C ALA A 530 4.47 26.06 -15.84
N VAL A 531 3.80 26.82 -16.71
CA VAL A 531 2.32 26.95 -16.74
C VAL A 531 1.64 25.61 -17.02
N ILE A 532 2.16 24.80 -17.96
CA ILE A 532 1.58 23.46 -18.18
C ILE A 532 1.77 22.59 -16.92
N ALA A 533 2.96 22.64 -16.30
CA ALA A 533 3.27 21.81 -15.14
C ALA A 533 2.40 22.14 -13.92
N PHE A 534 2.26 23.43 -13.57
CA PHE A 534 1.42 23.83 -12.44
C PHE A 534 -0.07 23.61 -12.71
N ALA A 535 -0.56 23.80 -13.94
CA ALA A 535 -1.91 23.45 -14.34
C ALA A 535 -2.20 21.94 -14.20
N VAL A 536 -1.26 21.06 -14.56
CA VAL A 536 -1.37 19.60 -14.33
C VAL A 536 -1.38 19.26 -12.83
N LEU A 537 -0.53 19.92 -12.04
CA LEU A 537 -0.50 19.71 -10.58
C LEU A 537 -1.83 20.14 -9.93
N LEU A 538 -2.41 21.26 -10.37
CA LEU A 538 -3.71 21.73 -9.90
C LEU A 538 -4.84 20.77 -10.30
N TRP A 539 -4.81 20.24 -11.53
CA TRP A 539 -5.73 19.18 -11.95
C TRP A 539 -5.65 17.95 -11.03
N LEU A 540 -4.44 17.46 -10.73
CA LEU A 540 -4.23 16.31 -9.84
C LEU A 540 -4.72 16.56 -8.42
N LEU A 541 -4.50 17.77 -7.89
CA LEU A 541 -4.98 18.15 -6.55
C LEU A 541 -6.50 18.17 -6.47
N PHE A 542 -7.19 18.71 -7.48
CA PHE A 542 -8.65 18.73 -7.52
C PHE A 542 -9.25 17.36 -7.82
N LEU A 543 -8.58 16.52 -8.60
CA LEU A 543 -8.94 15.10 -8.76
C LEU A 543 -8.86 14.36 -7.41
N ALA A 544 -7.79 14.58 -6.64
CA ALA A 544 -7.64 14.00 -5.30
C ALA A 544 -8.74 14.49 -4.34
N LEU A 545 -9.02 15.80 -4.30
CA LEU A 545 -10.09 16.39 -3.50
C LEU A 545 -11.48 15.85 -3.90
N PHE A 546 -11.74 15.71 -5.20
CA PHE A 546 -12.97 15.12 -5.72
C PHE A 546 -13.13 13.66 -5.27
N ILE A 547 -12.09 12.83 -5.42
CA ILE A 547 -12.09 11.44 -4.95
C ILE A 547 -12.35 11.38 -3.45
N VAL A 548 -11.69 12.22 -2.64
CA VAL A 548 -11.86 12.27 -1.19
C VAL A 548 -13.31 12.57 -0.79
N VAL A 549 -13.96 13.54 -1.43
CA VAL A 549 -15.38 13.86 -1.15
C VAL A 549 -16.30 12.73 -1.59
N ILE A 550 -16.05 12.10 -2.74
CA ILE A 550 -16.85 10.96 -3.21
C ILE A 550 -16.72 9.77 -2.25
N LEU A 551 -15.51 9.45 -1.79
CA LEU A 551 -15.28 8.40 -0.80
C LEU A 551 -16.01 8.70 0.53
N ALA A 552 -16.07 9.97 0.94
CA ALA A 552 -16.83 10.40 2.10
C ALA A 552 -18.35 10.26 1.92
N VAL A 553 -18.89 10.68 0.76
CA VAL A 553 -20.31 10.51 0.41
C VAL A 553 -20.72 9.04 0.44
N CYS A 554 -19.88 8.18 -0.12
CA CYS A 554 -20.11 6.74 -0.21
C CYS A 554 -19.90 6.00 1.12
N GLY A 555 -19.58 6.68 2.22
CA GLY A 555 -19.39 6.05 3.53
C GLY A 555 -18.09 5.26 3.68
N VAL A 556 -17.20 5.31 2.69
CA VAL A 556 -15.89 4.64 2.70
C VAL A 556 -14.91 5.35 3.64
N LEU A 557 -15.08 6.65 3.79
CA LEU A 557 -14.21 7.55 4.54
C LEU A 557 -15.06 8.37 5.54
N GLU A 558 -14.74 8.31 6.83
CA GLU A 558 -15.45 9.03 7.90
C GLU A 558 -14.65 10.30 8.25
N SER A 559 -15.28 11.47 8.17
CA SER A 559 -14.64 12.74 8.51
C SER A 559 -15.53 13.56 9.44
N ASP A 560 -14.93 14.19 10.45
CA ASP A 560 -15.63 15.15 11.30
C ASP A 560 -15.81 16.51 10.64
N VAL A 561 -15.31 16.72 9.42
CA VAL A 561 -15.41 18.00 8.71
C VAL A 561 -16.74 18.07 7.95
N PRO A 562 -17.60 19.08 8.19
CA PRO A 562 -18.81 19.28 7.40
C PRO A 562 -18.51 19.35 5.90
N GLY A 563 -19.34 18.73 5.08
CA GLY A 563 -19.07 18.60 3.66
C GLY A 563 -18.29 17.34 3.27
N TYR A 564 -17.59 16.71 4.22
CA TYR A 564 -16.90 15.42 4.06
C TYR A 564 -17.49 14.33 4.98
N ARG A 565 -18.70 14.54 5.48
CA ARG A 565 -19.45 13.55 6.29
C ARG A 565 -20.35 12.71 5.39
N VAL A 566 -20.65 11.48 5.83
CA VAL A 566 -21.58 10.58 5.16
C VAL A 566 -22.94 11.25 4.98
N VAL A 567 -23.50 11.16 3.77
CA VAL A 567 -24.86 11.58 3.47
C VAL A 567 -25.78 10.38 3.69
N THR A 568 -26.22 10.15 4.93
CA THR A 568 -27.18 9.08 5.22
C THR A 568 -28.53 9.42 4.59
N ARG A 569 -29.09 8.49 3.82
CA ARG A 569 -30.51 8.54 3.42
C ARG A 569 -31.32 8.39 4.70
N LYS A 570 -32.29 9.27 4.96
CA LYS A 570 -33.23 9.14 6.09
C LYS A 570 -33.86 7.74 6.04
N GLU A 571 -33.40 6.83 6.87
CA GLU A 571 -34.23 5.70 7.27
C GLU A 571 -35.38 6.27 8.11
N SER A 572 -36.59 5.90 7.74
CA SER A 572 -37.83 6.20 8.45
C SER A 572 -37.66 5.83 9.91
N ALA A 573 -37.99 6.77 10.81
CA ALA A 573 -37.88 6.59 12.25
C ALA A 573 -38.53 5.27 12.70
N ALA A 574 -37.74 4.40 13.34
CA ALA A 574 -38.27 3.28 14.11
C ALA A 574 -39.05 3.83 15.32
N PRO A 575 -40.11 3.15 15.79
CA PRO A 575 -40.98 3.67 16.84
C PRO A 575 -40.23 3.80 18.17
N VAL A 576 -40.45 4.92 18.85
CA VAL A 576 -40.01 5.16 20.23
C VAL A 576 -40.56 4.06 21.13
N ALA A 577 -39.68 3.30 21.76
CA ALA A 577 -40.05 2.38 22.83
C ALA A 577 -40.59 3.20 24.01
N THR A 578 -41.85 2.98 24.34
CA THR A 578 -42.53 3.51 25.52
C THR A 578 -41.80 3.07 26.79
N GLU A 579 -41.30 4.04 27.56
CA GLU A 579 -40.86 3.84 28.95
C GLU A 579 -42.04 3.34 29.79
N GLY A 580 -41.92 2.12 30.29
CA GLY A 580 -42.82 1.52 31.25
C GLY A 580 -42.21 1.50 32.64
N THR A 581 -42.90 2.19 33.54
CA THR A 581 -43.11 1.81 34.95
C THR A 581 -42.13 2.34 36.00
N GLN A 582 -42.64 3.36 36.71
CA GLN A 582 -42.23 3.85 38.03
C GLN A 582 -42.05 2.71 39.04
N MET A 583 -40.95 2.74 39.80
CA MET A 583 -40.92 2.17 41.16
C MET A 583 -40.85 3.32 42.17
N GLN A 584 -41.90 3.41 42.97
CA GLN A 584 -42.01 4.24 44.16
C GLN A 584 -40.95 3.87 45.20
N THR A 585 -40.29 4.90 45.71
CA THR A 585 -39.63 4.93 47.01
C THR A 585 -40.61 4.56 48.12
N VAL A 586 -40.23 3.58 48.96
CA VAL A 586 -40.80 3.38 50.30
C VAL A 586 -39.67 3.58 51.31
N GLU A 587 -39.96 4.45 52.27
CA GLU A 587 -39.10 4.91 53.36
C GLU A 587 -38.72 3.80 54.35
N VAL A 588 -37.59 4.06 55.01
CA VAL A 588 -37.07 3.32 56.16
C VAL A 588 -37.88 3.65 57.41
N ALA A 589 -38.28 2.61 58.14
CA ALA A 589 -38.42 2.61 59.60
C ALA A 589 -37.90 1.28 60.14
#